data_AF-A0A6G2G2B6-F1
#
_entry.id   AF-A0A6G2G2B6-F1
#
_cell.length_a   1.000
_cell.length_b   1.000
_cell.length_c   1.000
_cell.angle_alpha   90.00
_cell.angle_beta   90.00
_cell.angle_gamma   90.00
#
_symmetry.space_group_name_H-M   'P 1'
#
loop_
_entity.id
_entity.type
_entity.pdbx_description
1 polymer ?
#
loop_
_entity_poly.entity_id
_entity_poly.type
_entity_poly.pdbx_seq_one_letter_code
_entity_poly.pdbx_strand_id
1 'polypeptide(L)'
;GSRAVDGASLAAACDVVLGVVAAAEAVVALRKADVDVETSLAAGDVAAEAAARGLESVVVATTDLVGRVTDALRDGDVLYEVTEAARAAE
;
A
#
# COMPACT_ATOMS: atom_id res chain seq x y z
N GLY A 1 6.28 -0.75 -12.53
CA GLY A 1 5.97 0.65 -12.92
C GLY A 1 4.48 0.79 -13.16
N SER A 2 3.87 1.93 -12.83
CA SER A 2 2.42 2.13 -12.72
C SER A 2 1.58 1.87 -13.98
N ARG A 3 2.20 1.76 -15.16
CA ARG A 3 1.51 1.40 -16.42
C ARG A 3 1.24 -0.09 -16.56
N ALA A 4 2.00 -0.93 -15.86
CA ALA A 4 1.90 -2.37 -15.95
C ALA A 4 0.97 -2.97 -14.88
N VAL A 5 0.29 -2.13 -14.09
CA VAL A 5 -0.56 -2.55 -12.98
C VAL A 5 -2.01 -2.57 -13.45
N ASP A 6 -2.72 -3.65 -13.17
CA ASP A 6 -4.16 -3.72 -13.36
C ASP A 6 -4.89 -2.86 -12.33
N GLY A 7 -5.55 -1.80 -12.79
CA GLY A 7 -6.19 -0.83 -11.90
C GLY A 7 -7.40 -1.40 -11.15
N ALA A 8 -8.16 -2.30 -11.78
CA ALA A 8 -9.35 -2.90 -11.15
C ALA A 8 -8.97 -3.82 -9.98
N SER A 9 -7.95 -4.66 -10.16
CA SER A 9 -7.43 -5.52 -9.09
C SER A 9 -6.79 -4.69 -7.98
N LEU A 10 -6.11 -3.59 -8.31
CA LEU A 10 -5.54 -2.68 -7.31
C LEU A 10 -6.64 -2.00 -6.48
N ALA A 11 -7.70 -1.51 -7.12
CA ALA A 11 -8.84 -0.91 -6.44
C ALA A 11 -9.52 -1.92 -5.50
N ALA A 12 -9.78 -3.14 -6.00
CA ALA A 12 -10.38 -4.21 -5.19
C ALA A 12 -9.54 -4.58 -3.96
N ALA A 13 -8.20 -4.56 -4.09
CA ALA A 13 -7.31 -4.79 -2.95
C ALA A 13 -7.32 -3.65 -1.92
N CYS A 14 -7.69 -2.43 -2.33
CA CYS A 14 -7.76 -1.26 -1.45
C CYS A 14 -9.14 -1.09 -0.77
N ASP A 15 -10.20 -1.62 -1.38
CA ASP A 15 -11.60 -1.46 -0.92
C ASP A 15 -11.92 -2.25 0.37
N VAL A 16 -11.01 -3.16 0.77
CA VAL A 16 -11.17 -4.04 1.94
C VAL A 16 -10.66 -3.45 3.25
N VAL A 17 -10.06 -2.25 3.25
CA VAL A 17 -9.39 -1.67 4.43
C VAL A 17 -9.64 -0.16 4.59
N LEU A 18 -9.46 0.34 5.81
CA LEU A 18 -9.78 1.72 6.20
C LEU A 18 -8.71 2.77 5.86
N GLY A 19 -7.54 2.37 5.34
CA GLY A 19 -6.47 3.32 5.03
C GLY A 19 -5.52 2.82 3.96
N VAL A 20 -5.45 3.55 2.84
CA VAL A 20 -4.47 3.31 1.79
C VAL A 20 -3.30 4.27 1.99
N VAL A 21 -2.12 3.71 2.16
CA VAL A 21 -0.88 4.48 2.34
C VAL A 21 0.07 4.16 1.19
N ALA A 22 0.58 5.20 0.54
CA ALA A 22 1.35 5.02 -0.70
C ALA A 22 2.80 5.47 -0.55
N ALA A 23 3.73 4.71 -1.12
CA ALA A 23 5.00 5.31 -1.49
C ALA A 23 4.80 6.33 -2.63
N ALA A 24 5.61 7.39 -2.70
CA ALA A 24 5.42 8.50 -3.65
C ALA A 24 5.21 8.06 -5.12
N GLU A 25 5.88 6.98 -5.55
CA GLU A 25 5.78 6.44 -6.92
C GLU A 25 4.53 5.57 -7.14
N ALA A 26 3.95 5.01 -6.07
CA ALA A 26 2.73 4.22 -6.08
C ALA A 26 1.45 5.07 -6.21
N VAL A 27 1.52 6.36 -5.83
CA VAL A 27 0.41 7.31 -5.93
C VAL A 27 -0.15 7.38 -7.36
N VAL A 28 0.70 7.26 -8.38
CA VAL A 28 0.26 7.29 -9.78
C VAL A 28 -0.58 6.07 -10.15
N ALA A 29 -0.28 4.89 -9.59
CA ALA A 29 -1.08 3.69 -9.83
C ALA A 29 -2.44 3.80 -9.13
N LEU A 30 -2.45 4.28 -7.88
CA LEU A 30 -3.66 4.48 -7.09
C LEU A 30 -4.60 5.51 -7.71
N ARG A 31 -4.08 6.65 -8.17
CA ARG A 31 -4.89 7.66 -8.89
C ARG A 31 -5.50 7.15 -10.18
N LYS A 32 -4.81 6.24 -10.90
CA LYS A 32 -5.37 5.61 -12.11
C LYS A 32 -6.46 4.59 -11.78
N ALA A 33 -6.40 4.01 -10.60
CA ALA A 33 -7.37 3.07 -10.07
C ALA A 33 -8.53 3.76 -9.31
N ASP A 34 -8.55 5.10 -9.28
CA ASP A 34 -9.53 5.91 -8.54
C ASP A 34 -9.56 5.61 -7.03
N VAL A 35 -8.37 5.35 -6.45
CA VAL A 35 -8.20 5.09 -5.02
C VAL A 35 -7.61 6.32 -4.33
N ASP A 36 -8.34 6.82 -3.32
CA ASP A 36 -7.88 7.90 -2.46
C ASP A 36 -6.78 7.43 -1.50
N VAL A 37 -5.81 8.30 -1.24
CA VAL A 37 -4.64 8.01 -0.41
C VAL A 37 -4.64 8.93 0.80
N GLU A 38 -4.63 8.35 2.00
CA GLU A 38 -4.62 9.10 3.27
C GLU A 38 -3.30 9.86 3.46
N THR A 39 -2.18 9.21 3.10
CA THR A 39 -0.86 9.83 3.10
C THR A 39 0.10 9.12 2.16
N SER A 40 1.03 9.89 1.59
CA SER A 40 2.13 9.35 0.77
C SER A 40 3.50 9.40 1.48
N LEU A 41 3.52 9.81 2.74
CA LEU A 41 4.73 9.98 3.54
C LEU A 41 4.69 9.02 4.73
N ALA A 42 5.87 8.50 5.09
CA ALA A 42 6.06 7.61 6.24
C ALA A 42 5.10 6.42 6.26
N ALA A 43 4.92 5.77 5.10
CA ALA A 43 3.83 4.82 4.91
C ALA A 43 3.84 3.63 5.89
N GLY A 44 5.04 3.10 6.18
CA GLY A 44 5.22 2.04 7.16
C GLY A 44 4.90 2.49 8.59
N ASP A 45 5.38 3.66 9.00
CA ASP A 45 5.12 4.20 10.35
C ASP A 45 3.63 4.47 10.58
N VAL A 46 2.94 5.02 9.59
CA VAL A 46 1.49 5.28 9.66
C VAL A 46 0.70 3.98 9.74
N ALA A 47 1.07 2.97 8.94
CA ALA A 47 0.44 1.65 9.00
C ALA A 47 0.67 0.96 10.34
N ALA A 48 1.87 1.07 10.91
CA ALA A 48 2.17 0.52 12.23
C ALA A 48 1.34 1.19 13.33
N GLU A 49 1.24 2.51 13.29
CA GLU A 49 0.47 3.31 14.25
C GLU A 49 -1.06 3.08 14.11
N ALA A 50 -1.54 2.78 12.89
CA ALA A 50 -2.91 2.33 12.65
C ALA A 50 -3.16 0.94 13.26
N ALA A 51 -2.27 -0.01 13.03
CA ALA A 51 -2.35 -1.36 13.60
C ALA A 51 -2.33 -1.34 15.13
N ALA A 52 -1.52 -0.47 15.75
CA ALA A 52 -1.49 -0.26 17.20
C ALA A 52 -2.85 0.22 17.78
N ARG A 53 -3.72 0.80 16.94
CA ARG A 53 -5.09 1.18 17.28
C ARG A 53 -6.14 0.13 16.90
N GLY A 54 -5.72 -1.04 16.42
CA GLY A 54 -6.60 -2.09 15.96
C GLY A 54 -7.25 -1.80 14.60
N LEU A 55 -6.63 -0.93 13.78
CA LEU A 55 -7.10 -0.63 12.43
C LEU A 55 -6.34 -1.46 11.40
N GLU A 56 -7.03 -1.84 10.32
CA GLU A 56 -6.42 -2.51 9.16
C GLU A 56 -6.13 -1.48 8.06
N SER A 57 -4.98 -1.63 7.39
CA SER A 57 -4.51 -0.72 6.34
C SER A 57 -3.80 -1.48 5.22
N VAL A 58 -3.85 -0.94 4.00
CA VAL A 58 -3.11 -1.44 2.84
C VAL A 58 -2.03 -0.42 2.51
N VAL A 59 -0.80 -0.91 2.42
CA VAL A 59 0.34 -0.11 1.97
C VAL A 59 0.70 -0.51 0.56
N VAL A 60 0.65 0.44 -0.37
CA VAL A 60 1.09 0.23 -1.76
C VAL A 60 2.46 0.87 -1.93
N ALA A 61 3.46 0.03 -2.17
CA ALA A 61 4.84 0.45 -2.37
C ALA A 61 5.40 -0.14 -3.66
N THR A 62 6.43 0.52 -4.20
CA THR A 62 7.28 -0.08 -5.23
C THR A 62 8.23 -1.10 -4.59
N THR A 63 8.77 -2.01 -5.40
CA THR A 63 9.61 -3.12 -4.93
C THR A 63 10.85 -2.66 -4.16
N ASP A 64 11.41 -1.51 -4.51
CA ASP A 64 12.56 -0.89 -3.85
C ASP A 64 12.20 -0.23 -2.51
N LEU A 65 10.93 0.07 -2.27
CA LEU A 65 10.44 0.68 -1.03
C LEU A 65 9.73 -0.31 -0.10
N VAL A 66 9.39 -1.52 -0.57
CA VAL A 66 8.70 -2.55 0.22
C VAL A 66 9.48 -2.91 1.49
N GLY A 67 10.81 -3.03 1.40
CA GLY A 67 11.67 -3.37 2.53
C GLY A 67 11.59 -2.33 3.65
N ARG A 68 11.59 -1.04 3.29
CA ARG A 68 11.45 0.05 4.28
C ARG A 68 10.09 0.05 4.96
N VAL A 69 9.03 -0.28 4.23
CA VAL A 69 7.68 -0.40 4.82
C VAL A 69 7.66 -1.56 5.80
N THR A 70 8.12 -2.75 5.38
CA THR A 70 8.08 -3.95 6.23
C THR A 70 9.00 -3.85 7.44
N ASP A 71 10.11 -3.10 7.35
CA ASP A 71 10.98 -2.82 8.50
C ASP A 71 10.22 -2.06 9.59
N ALA A 72 9.50 -0.99 9.25
CA ALA A 72 8.69 -0.22 10.20
C ALA A 72 7.57 -1.08 10.82
N LEU A 73 6.91 -1.94 10.03
CA LEU A 73 5.89 -2.86 10.52
C LEU A 73 6.49 -3.90 11.48
N ARG A 74 7.66 -4.45 11.14
CA ARG A 74 8.37 -5.42 11.98
C ARG A 74 8.81 -4.80 13.30
N ASP A 75 9.33 -3.56 13.26
CA ASP A 75 9.77 -2.84 14.46
C ASP A 75 8.58 -2.51 15.39
N GLY A 76 7.37 -2.41 14.85
CA GLY A 76 6.11 -2.25 15.58
C GLY A 76 5.40 -3.56 15.96
N ASP A 77 6.02 -4.72 15.77
CA ASP A 77 5.42 -6.05 16.00
C ASP A 77 4.07 -6.27 15.27
N VAL A 78 3.92 -5.68 14.09
CA VAL A 78 2.68 -5.73 13.30
C VAL A 78 2.63 -6.96 12.41
N LEU A 79 1.48 -7.63 12.38
CA LEU A 79 1.21 -8.71 11.41
C LEU A 79 0.95 -8.10 10.03
N TYR A 80 1.66 -8.60 9.03
CA TYR A 80 1.49 -8.15 7.65
C TYR A 80 1.66 -9.30 6.65
N GLU A 81 1.07 -9.13 5.47
CA GLU A 81 1.29 -9.95 4.29
C GLU A 81 1.78 -9.05 3.15
N VAL A 82 2.66 -9.58 2.30
CA VAL A 82 3.13 -8.89 1.09
C VAL A 82 2.65 -9.66 -0.12
N THR A 83 1.90 -8.98 -0.99
CA THR A 83 1.42 -9.52 -2.26
C THR A 83 1.88 -8.64 -3.41
N GLU A 84 2.15 -9.25 -4.57
CA GLU A 84 2.43 -8.49 -5.78
C GLU A 84 1.14 -7.99 -6.45
N ALA A 85 1.14 -6.75 -6.94
CA ALA A 85 0.03 -6.22 -7.70
C ALA A 85 -0.12 -6.96 -9.04
N ALA A 86 -1.37 -7.29 -9.40
CA ALA A 86 -1.68 -7.92 -10.67
C ALA A 86 -1.18 -7.07 -11.85
N ARG A 87 -0.67 -7.76 -12.88
CA ARG A 87 -0.22 -7.09 -14.10
C ARG A 87 -1.42 -6.85 -15.01
N ALA A 88 -1.48 -5.66 -15.62
CA ALA A 88 -2.41 -5.40 -16.71
C ALA A 88 -2.09 -6.34 -17.89
N ALA A 89 -3.13 -6.88 -18.54
CA ALA A 89 -2.95 -7.66 -19.77
C ALA A 89 -2.36 -6.75 -20.87
N GLU A 90 -1.42 -7.28 -21.65
CA GLU A 90 -0.78 -6.58 -22.77
C GLU A 90 -1.74 -6.27 -23.93
#